data_AF-A0A2E8L810-F1
#
_entry.id   AF-A0A2E8L810-F1
#
_cell.length_a   1.000
_cell.length_b   1.000
_cell.length_c   1.000
_cell.angle_alpha   90.00
_cell.angle_beta   90.00
_cell.angle_gamma   90.00
#
_symmetry.space_group_name_H-M   'P 1'
#
loop_
_entity.id
_entity.type
_entity.pdbx_description
1 polymer ?
#
loop_
_entity_poly.entity_id
_entity_poly.type
_entity_poly.pdbx_seq_one_letter_code
_entity_poly.pdbx_strand_id
1 'polypeptide(L)'
;MSDPDVALDVRAREELGVDPDGGADSFQVALASFVVFAIGALVPLLPWFVAEGTTATSWSVALGATAAALVGWLVGTFTERSRVRTAIRRVLVAVLTCGATYTIGSVLGVSVS
;
A
#
# COMPACT_ATOMS: atom_id res chain seq x y z
N MET A 1 -49.12 -5.90 -1.21
CA MET A 1 -48.49 -4.57 -1.41
C MET A 1 -47.02 -4.84 -1.56
N SER A 2 -46.48 -4.69 -2.77
CA SER A 2 -45.04 -4.79 -3.03
C SER A 2 -44.41 -3.49 -2.54
N ASP A 3 -43.47 -3.60 -1.63
CA ASP A 3 -42.80 -2.43 -1.05
C ASP A 3 -41.70 -1.96 -2.03
N PRO A 4 -41.87 -0.83 -2.73
CA PRO A 4 -40.92 -0.39 -3.74
C PRO A 4 -39.53 -0.10 -3.18
N ASP A 5 -39.44 0.27 -1.90
CA ASP A 5 -38.16 0.52 -1.23
C ASP A 5 -37.36 -0.78 -1.08
N VAL A 6 -38.02 -1.89 -0.73
CA VAL A 6 -37.41 -3.23 -0.68
C VAL A 6 -36.97 -3.69 -2.08
N ALA A 7 -37.75 -3.36 -3.12
CA ALA A 7 -37.40 -3.70 -4.49
C ALA A 7 -36.16 -2.93 -4.99
N LEU A 8 -35.99 -1.66 -4.59
CA LEU A 8 -34.81 -0.85 -4.92
C LEU A 8 -33.56 -1.33 -4.18
N ASP A 9 -33.67 -1.69 -2.91
CA ASP A 9 -32.56 -2.24 -2.12
C ASP A 9 -32.05 -3.57 -2.68
N VAL A 10 -32.96 -4.48 -3.02
CA VAL A 10 -32.59 -5.77 -3.63
C VAL A 10 -31.91 -5.54 -4.98
N ARG A 11 -32.44 -4.62 -5.79
CA ARG A 11 -31.85 -4.26 -7.10
C ARG A 11 -30.47 -3.64 -6.96
N ALA A 12 -30.27 -2.73 -6.00
CA ALA A 12 -28.98 -2.09 -5.75
C ALA A 12 -27.93 -3.11 -5.27
N ARG A 13 -28.31 -4.04 -4.39
CA ARG A 13 -27.41 -5.12 -3.95
C ARG A 13 -27.11 -6.12 -5.06
N GLU A 14 -28.08 -6.48 -5.90
CA GLU A 14 -27.90 -7.48 -6.97
C GLU A 14 -27.23 -6.92 -8.23
N GLU A 15 -27.54 -5.69 -8.64
CA GLU A 15 -26.98 -5.09 -9.87
C GLU A 15 -25.68 -4.32 -9.61
N LEU A 16 -25.54 -3.67 -8.45
CA LEU A 16 -24.38 -2.83 -8.14
C LEU A 16 -23.43 -3.49 -7.14
N GLY A 17 -23.86 -4.52 -6.41
CA GLY A 17 -23.03 -5.21 -5.41
C GLY A 17 -22.66 -4.33 -4.20
N VAL A 18 -23.33 -3.20 -4.03
CA VAL A 18 -23.11 -2.23 -2.95
C VAL A 18 -24.25 -2.36 -1.95
N ASP A 19 -23.90 -2.39 -0.66
CA ASP A 19 -24.88 -2.37 0.42
C ASP A 19 -25.26 -0.91 0.73
N PRO A 20 -26.50 -0.46 0.40
CA PRO A 20 -26.91 0.93 0.54
C PRO A 20 -26.92 1.43 2.00
N ASP A 21 -27.13 0.53 2.95
CA ASP A 21 -27.20 0.84 4.39
C ASP A 21 -25.87 0.61 5.14
N GLY A 22 -24.89 -0.02 4.50
CA GLY A 22 -23.71 -0.63 5.14
C GLY A 22 -22.36 -0.06 4.70
N GLY A 23 -22.34 1.06 3.97
CA GLY A 23 -21.10 1.68 3.51
C GLY A 23 -20.26 2.20 4.67
N ALA A 24 -18.99 1.77 4.77
CA ALA A 24 -18.04 2.37 5.69
C ALA A 24 -17.93 3.89 5.42
N ASP A 25 -17.95 4.70 6.47
CA ASP A 25 -17.87 6.17 6.33
C ASP A 25 -16.64 6.56 5.49
N SER A 26 -16.91 7.23 4.37
CA SER A 26 -15.89 7.62 3.39
C SER A 26 -14.74 8.41 4.01
N PHE A 27 -15.05 9.28 4.98
CA PHE A 27 -14.04 10.09 5.66
C PHE A 27 -13.20 9.23 6.61
N GLN A 28 -13.85 8.35 7.39
CA GLN A 28 -13.16 7.39 8.25
C GLN A 28 -12.19 6.48 7.47
N VAL A 29 -12.61 5.95 6.31
CA VAL A 29 -11.76 5.09 5.46
C VAL A 29 -10.57 5.87 4.90
N ALA A 30 -10.79 7.11 4.45
CA ALA A 30 -9.73 7.98 3.94
C ALA A 30 -8.69 8.30 5.03
N LEU A 31 -9.15 8.69 6.22
CA LEU A 31 -8.27 9.02 7.34
C LEU A 31 -7.48 7.80 7.83
N ALA A 32 -8.14 6.64 7.95
CA ALA A 32 -7.47 5.41 8.33
C ALA A 32 -6.38 5.02 7.31
N SER A 33 -6.68 5.13 6.01
CA SER A 33 -5.72 4.85 4.94
C SER A 33 -4.53 5.81 4.98
N PHE A 34 -4.78 7.10 5.20
CA PHE A 34 -3.75 8.12 5.32
C PHE A 34 -2.81 7.82 6.50
N VAL A 35 -3.35 7.52 7.68
CA VAL A 35 -2.55 7.26 8.88
C VAL A 35 -1.70 6.00 8.71
N VAL A 36 -2.29 4.90 8.21
CA VAL A 36 -1.54 3.65 7.97
C VAL A 36 -0.45 3.85 6.91
N PHE A 37 -0.74 4.60 5.85
CA PHE A 37 0.24 4.94 4.83
C PHE A 37 1.39 5.79 5.41
N ALA A 38 1.07 6.83 6.16
CA ALA A 38 2.07 7.72 6.77
C ALA A 38 2.99 6.96 7.72
N ILE A 39 2.43 6.11 8.59
CA ILE A 39 3.21 5.26 9.50
C ILE A 39 4.10 4.30 8.69
N GLY A 40 3.57 3.66 7.65
CA GLY A 40 4.35 2.78 6.78
C GLY A 40 5.49 3.49 6.06
N ALA A 41 5.26 4.73 5.62
CA ALA A 41 6.27 5.55 4.93
C ALA A 41 7.42 5.99 5.86
N LEU A 42 7.21 6.04 7.17
CA LEU A 42 8.27 6.35 8.13
C LEU A 42 9.33 5.25 8.22
N VAL A 43 8.97 3.98 7.96
CA VAL A 43 9.89 2.83 8.12
C VAL A 43 11.20 3.00 7.32
N PRO A 44 11.19 3.25 6.00
CA PRO A 44 12.40 3.51 5.24
C PRO A 44 13.05 4.88 5.54
N LEU A 45 12.35 5.80 6.20
CA LEU A 45 12.90 7.10 6.61
C LEU A 45 13.69 7.02 7.92
N LEU A 46 13.44 6.01 8.78
CA LEU A 46 14.11 5.84 10.07
C LEU A 46 15.65 5.96 10.02
N PRO A 47 16.36 5.35 9.06
CA PRO A 47 17.82 5.45 8.99
C PRO A 47 18.32 6.87 8.77
N TRP A 48 17.55 7.71 8.07
CA TRP A 48 17.93 9.08 7.74
C TRP A 48 17.87 10.03 8.94
N PHE A 49 17.27 9.62 10.06
CA PHE A 49 17.30 10.41 11.29
C PHE A 49 18.62 10.26 12.07
N VAL A 50 19.42 9.23 11.78
CA VAL A 50 20.60 8.86 12.58
C VAL A 50 21.86 8.58 11.76
N ALA A 51 21.73 8.41 10.45
CA ALA A 51 22.82 8.13 9.53
C ALA A 51 22.67 8.96 8.25
N GLU A 52 23.77 9.08 7.51
CA GLU A 52 23.83 9.83 6.26
C GLU A 52 24.49 9.02 5.13
N GLY A 53 24.38 9.53 3.90
CA GLY A 53 25.02 8.98 2.72
C GLY A 53 24.65 7.53 2.40
N THR A 54 25.65 6.75 1.97
CA THR A 54 25.46 5.37 1.51
C THR A 54 24.95 4.45 2.62
N THR A 55 25.33 4.70 3.88
CA THR A 55 24.88 3.91 5.03
C THR A 55 23.38 4.09 5.27
N ALA A 56 22.88 5.33 5.30
CA ALA A 56 21.44 5.58 5.41
C ALA A 56 20.66 4.96 4.25
N THR A 57 21.21 5.08 3.04
CA THR A 57 20.60 4.53 1.82
C THR A 57 20.45 3.02 1.88
N SER A 58 21.51 2.28 2.24
CA SER A 58 21.47 0.82 2.28
C SER A 58 20.49 0.30 3.34
N TRP A 59 20.47 0.91 4.52
CA TRP A 59 19.49 0.60 5.57
C TRP A 59 18.07 0.95 5.16
N SER A 60 17.87 2.08 4.49
CA SER A 60 16.55 2.52 3.99
C SER A 60 15.98 1.52 2.99
N VAL A 61 16.81 1.07 2.04
CA VAL A 61 16.44 0.05 1.05
C VAL A 61 16.13 -1.28 1.72
N ALA A 62 16.95 -1.72 2.68
CA ALA A 62 16.74 -2.97 3.40
C ALA A 62 15.42 -2.94 4.18
N LEU A 63 15.16 -1.89 4.96
CA LEU A 63 13.92 -1.73 5.72
C LEU A 63 12.70 -1.64 4.81
N GLY A 64 12.78 -0.90 3.71
CA GLY A 64 11.71 -0.79 2.72
C GLY A 64 11.38 -2.15 2.07
N ALA A 65 12.40 -2.90 1.67
CA ALA A 65 12.22 -4.23 1.09
C ALA A 65 11.63 -5.22 2.10
N THR A 66 12.11 -5.22 3.36
CA THR A 66 11.56 -6.05 4.43
C THR A 66 10.10 -5.68 4.72
N ALA A 67 9.77 -4.39 4.82
CA ALA A 67 8.40 -3.93 5.02
C ALA A 67 7.49 -4.38 3.87
N ALA A 68 7.91 -4.23 2.61
CA ALA A 68 7.15 -4.69 1.45
C ALA A 68 6.92 -6.21 1.46
N ALA A 69 7.94 -6.98 1.85
CA ALA A 69 7.85 -8.43 1.99
C ALA A 69 6.86 -8.85 3.10
N LEU A 70 6.95 -8.22 4.28
CA LEU A 70 6.06 -8.48 5.41
C LEU A 70 4.61 -8.14 5.06
N VAL A 71 4.38 -6.98 4.47
CA VAL A 71 3.06 -6.53 4.03
C VAL A 71 2.52 -7.50 2.97
N GLY A 72 3.35 -7.93 2.02
CA GLY A 72 2.95 -8.93 1.01
C GLY A 72 2.65 -10.31 1.59
N TRP A 73 3.40 -10.74 2.60
CA TRP A 73 3.15 -11.98 3.33
C TRP A 73 1.83 -11.92 4.10
N LEU A 74 1.57 -10.82 4.80
CA LEU A 74 0.32 -10.59 5.54
C LEU A 74 -0.89 -10.64 4.61
N VAL A 75 -0.83 -9.92 3.48
CA VAL A 75 -1.93 -9.94 2.51
C VAL A 75 -2.09 -11.30 1.85
N GLY A 76 -0.99 -12.01 1.56
CA GLY A 76 -1.09 -13.40 1.11
C GLY A 76 -1.82 -14.30 2.11
N THR A 77 -1.60 -14.06 3.41
CA THR A 77 -2.26 -14.80 4.49
C THR A 77 -3.75 -14.47 4.58
N PHE A 78 -4.13 -13.19 4.54
CA PHE A 78 -5.53 -12.77 4.63
C PHE A 78 -6.36 -13.10 3.38
N THR A 79 -5.73 -13.20 2.21
CA THR A 79 -6.43 -13.53 0.95
C THR A 79 -6.38 -15.03 0.62
N GLU A 80 -5.91 -15.88 1.54
CA GLU A 80 -5.74 -17.35 1.33
C GLU A 80 -4.94 -17.68 0.05
N ARG A 81 -4.03 -16.79 -0.34
CA ARG A 81 -3.14 -16.97 -1.50
C ARG A 81 -1.76 -17.42 -1.03
N SER A 82 -0.93 -17.84 -1.99
CA SER A 82 0.47 -18.17 -1.68
C SER A 82 1.19 -16.96 -1.06
N ARG A 83 1.55 -17.09 0.23
CA ARG A 83 2.21 -16.05 1.02
C ARG A 83 3.51 -15.59 0.38
N VAL A 84 4.31 -16.55 -0.09
CA VAL A 84 5.62 -16.30 -0.72
C VAL A 84 5.44 -15.59 -2.06
N ARG A 85 4.50 -16.02 -2.90
CA ARG A 85 4.25 -15.37 -4.20
C ARG A 85 3.79 -13.92 -4.03
N THR A 86 2.92 -13.64 -3.06
CA THR A 86 2.45 -12.28 -2.79
C THR A 86 3.56 -11.40 -2.22
N ALA A 87 4.38 -11.93 -1.31
CA ALA A 87 5.55 -11.23 -0.78
C ALA A 87 6.56 -10.87 -1.89
N ILE A 88 6.97 -11.84 -2.71
CA ILE A 88 7.89 -11.62 -3.84
C ILE A 88 7.33 -10.58 -4.80
N ARG A 89 6.05 -10.70 -5.17
CA ARG A 89 5.41 -9.73 -6.07
C ARG A 89 5.47 -8.30 -5.51
N ARG A 90 5.21 -8.11 -4.21
CA ARG A 90 5.27 -6.77 -3.61
C ARG A 90 6.68 -6.20 -3.55
N VAL A 91 7.68 -7.03 -3.23
CA VAL A 91 9.08 -6.61 -3.26
C VAL A 91 9.51 -6.23 -4.68
N LEU A 92 9.14 -7.02 -5.69
CA LEU A 92 9.47 -6.71 -7.09
C LEU A 92 8.87 -5.38 -7.54
N VAL A 93 7.61 -5.11 -7.22
CA VAL A 93 6.98 -3.82 -7.54
C VAL A 93 7.74 -2.68 -6.85
N ALA A 94 8.08 -2.82 -5.56
CA ALA A 94 8.82 -1.79 -4.84
C ALA A 94 10.21 -1.52 -5.46
N VAL A 95 10.96 -2.57 -5.79
CA VAL A 95 12.28 -2.45 -6.45
C VAL A 95 12.16 -1.77 -7.81
N LEU A 96 11.16 -2.15 -8.62
CA LEU A 96 10.93 -1.54 -9.93
C LEU A 96 10.58 -0.06 -9.81
N THR A 97 9.69 0.31 -8.88
CA THR A 97 9.31 1.70 -8.65
C THR A 97 10.50 2.52 -8.16
N CYS A 98 11.22 2.07 -7.14
CA CYS A 98 12.41 2.75 -6.64
C CYS A 98 13.49 2.90 -7.71
N GLY A 99 13.74 1.83 -8.49
CA GLY A 99 14.69 1.84 -9.59
C GLY A 99 14.31 2.85 -10.67
N ALA A 100 13.03 2.93 -11.04
CA ALA A 100 12.53 3.93 -11.98
C ALA A 100 12.73 5.36 -11.45
N THR A 101 12.35 5.63 -10.20
CA THR A 101 12.52 6.96 -9.57
C THR A 101 13.98 7.36 -9.48
N TYR A 102 14.86 6.45 -9.07
CA TYR A 102 16.30 6.68 -9.03
C TYR A 102 16.88 6.97 -10.41
N THR A 103 16.48 6.18 -11.42
CA THR A 103 16.96 6.35 -12.80
C THR A 103 16.56 7.73 -13.33
N ILE A 104 15.30 8.14 -13.14
CA ILE A 104 14.82 9.46 -13.56
C ILE A 104 15.62 10.57 -12.85
N GLY A 105 15.81 10.47 -11.53
CA GLY A 105 16.61 11.44 -10.78
C GLY A 105 18.06 11.53 -11.27
N SER A 106 18.67 10.39 -11.61
CA SER A 106 20.04 10.33 -12.12
C SER A 106 20.18 10.96 -13.52
N VAL A 107 19.21 10.73 -14.42
CA VAL A 107 19.19 11.33 -15.77
C VAL A 107 19.01 12.85 -15.71
N LEU A 108 18.21 13.33 -14.76
CA LEU A 108 17.98 14.76 -14.56
C LEU A 108 19.11 15.47 -13.79
N GLY A 109 20.16 14.76 -13.39
CA GLY A 109 21.30 15.32 -12.67
C GLY A 109 20.99 15.69 -11.20
N VAL A 110 19.93 15.13 -10.61
CA VAL A 110 19.55 15.33 -9.19
C VAL A 110 20.34 14.38 -8.27
N SER A 111 21.54 13.99 -8.67
CA SER A 111 22.42 13.14 -7.87
C SER A 111 22.97 13.93 -6.69
N VAL A 112 22.43 13.67 -5.50
CA VAL A 112 23.02 14.12 -4.24
C VAL A 112 24.30 13.30 -4.03
N SER A 113 25.44 13.97 -4.05
CA SER A 113 26.75 13.39 -3.73
C SER A 113 27.03 13.40 -2.24
#